data_AF-A0A8J5V8U2-F1
#
_entry.id   AF-A0A8J5V8U2-F1
#
_cell.length_a   1.000
_cell.length_b   1.000
_cell.length_c   1.000
_cell.angle_alpha   90.00
_cell.angle_beta   90.00
_cell.angle_gamma   90.00
#
_symmetry.space_group_name_H-M   'P 1'
#
loop_
_entity.id
_entity.type
_entity.pdbx_description
1 polymer ?
#
loop_
_entity_poly.entity_id
_entity_poly.type
_entity_poly.pdbx_seq_one_letter_code
_entity_poly.pdbx_strand_id
1 'polypeptide(L)'
;MSSGPRSRTREREVEGVRHYHTHVSEIGRGVANRSELPDLIPSSTSDYPGSNGVHANVYNTLHIHQNQKQERVIVSETHADPHNSHRGFFFSHVGWLMMRRHPAVKKYGSKIDMSDVKNDPVIQFFDKYYTPIMLFAAFVLPTMIPVYCWNESWSISFRAVIIRYVWLLNATFAVNSFAHMFGNRPYNKTTKPTENSTVAFFTLGEGWHSYHHTFPWDYKAAELGAYGLNPTTAFIDIMSWFGLAYDLKKVNKELVERISRSKGDGTDSYWGNKHSHY
;
A
#
# COMPACT_ATOMS: atom_id res chain seq x y z
N MET A 1 -24.27 15.45 57.68
CA MET A 1 -23.48 16.70 57.73
C MET A 1 -22.04 16.29 58.00
N SER A 2 -21.00 16.56 57.22
CA SER A 2 -20.78 17.52 56.14
C SER A 2 -19.79 16.92 55.15
N SER A 3 -20.15 16.98 53.88
CA SER A 3 -19.31 16.75 52.70
C SER A 3 -18.25 17.84 52.54
N GLY A 4 -17.04 17.46 52.13
CA GLY A 4 -15.96 18.37 51.70
C GLY A 4 -15.02 17.67 50.70
N PRO A 5 -14.43 18.38 49.73
CA PRO A 5 -14.50 17.97 48.32
C PRO A 5 -13.25 17.26 47.78
N ARG A 6 -13.49 16.30 46.87
CA ARG A 6 -12.49 15.67 46.00
C ARG A 6 -11.89 16.72 45.06
N SER A 7 -10.58 16.96 45.14
CA SER A 7 -9.84 17.81 44.21
C SER A 7 -9.69 17.11 42.85
N ARG A 8 -10.52 17.56 41.90
CA ARG A 8 -10.34 17.37 40.45
C ARG A 8 -9.10 18.14 39.99
N THR A 9 -7.96 17.47 39.86
CA THR A 9 -6.76 18.04 39.24
C THR A 9 -5.97 16.99 38.47
N ARG A 10 -6.63 16.24 37.56
CA ARG A 10 -5.93 15.31 36.63
C ARG A 10 -6.68 14.95 35.34
N GLU A 11 -7.54 15.84 34.82
CA GLU A 11 -8.32 15.57 33.60
C GLU A 11 -8.39 16.75 32.61
N ARG A 12 -7.40 17.66 32.62
CA ARG A 12 -7.31 18.71 31.58
C ARG A 12 -5.87 18.89 31.13
N GLU A 13 -5.36 17.90 30.39
CA GLU A 13 -4.16 18.05 29.57
C GLU A 13 -4.12 17.04 28.42
N VAL A 14 -5.30 16.63 27.93
CA VAL A 14 -5.45 15.72 26.78
C VAL A 14 -6.37 16.36 25.75
N GLU A 15 -5.98 17.53 25.25
CA GLU A 15 -6.65 18.16 24.10
C GLU A 15 -5.73 19.22 23.49
N GLY A 16 -5.22 18.95 22.28
CA GLY A 16 -4.22 19.76 21.57
C GLY A 16 -2.90 19.00 21.58
N VAL A 17 -2.53 18.28 20.51
CA VAL A 17 -2.06 18.85 19.25
C VAL A 17 -2.48 17.93 18.08
N ARG A 18 -3.34 18.44 17.19
CA ARG A 18 -3.54 17.91 15.83
C ARG A 18 -2.81 18.83 14.84
N HIS A 19 -2.36 18.26 13.72
CA HIS A 19 -1.57 18.85 12.60
C HIS A 19 -0.05 18.71 12.83
N TYR A 20 0.75 18.13 11.92
CA TYR A 20 0.98 18.46 10.50
C TYR A 20 1.48 17.27 9.63
N HIS A 21 1.54 17.52 8.31
CA HIS A 21 1.76 16.66 7.12
C HIS A 21 3.07 15.86 6.97
N THR A 22 3.01 14.77 6.17
CA THR A 22 4.08 14.35 5.22
C THR A 22 3.49 13.62 3.98
N HIS A 23 4.23 13.62 2.85
CA HIS A 23 3.74 13.54 1.46
C HIS A 23 4.35 12.38 0.62
N VAL A 24 3.48 11.72 -0.18
CA VAL A 24 3.59 11.32 -1.62
C VAL A 24 4.34 10.04 -2.08
N SER A 25 5.12 9.33 -1.26
CA SER A 25 5.46 7.92 -1.57
C SER A 25 4.91 6.93 -0.53
N GLU A 26 4.44 7.46 0.60
CA GLU A 26 4.06 6.73 1.82
C GLU A 26 2.57 6.43 1.91
N ILE A 27 1.76 6.98 1.00
CA ILE A 27 0.29 7.01 1.13
C ILE A 27 -0.31 5.58 1.15
N GLY A 28 0.32 4.60 0.49
CA GLY A 28 -0.14 3.20 0.52
C GLY A 28 0.13 2.45 1.85
N ARG A 29 1.17 2.85 2.60
CA ARG A 29 1.57 2.17 3.86
C ARG A 29 1.16 2.95 5.11
N GLY A 30 1.25 4.29 5.11
CA GLY A 30 0.98 5.13 6.28
C GLY A 30 -0.48 5.50 6.54
N VAL A 31 -1.31 5.65 5.49
CA VAL A 31 -2.74 6.00 5.66
C VAL A 31 -3.55 4.81 6.20
N ALA A 32 -3.07 3.58 5.99
CA ALA A 32 -3.79 2.35 6.26
C ALA A 32 -3.88 1.92 7.75
N ASN A 33 -3.35 2.71 8.70
CA ASN A 33 -3.17 2.24 10.08
C ASN A 33 -4.07 2.89 11.14
N ARG A 34 -4.97 3.82 10.81
CA ARG A 34 -5.92 4.37 11.80
C ARG A 34 -7.17 3.50 11.89
N SER A 35 -7.23 2.62 12.89
CA SER A 35 -8.45 1.91 13.26
C SER A 35 -8.71 2.13 14.75
N GLU A 36 -9.35 3.24 15.11
CA GLU A 36 -9.96 3.39 16.42
C GLU A 36 -11.37 4.00 16.31
N LEU A 37 -12.32 3.23 16.86
CA LEU A 37 -13.61 3.58 17.48
C LEU A 37 -14.92 3.52 16.64
N PRO A 38 -16.03 3.08 17.29
CA PRO A 38 -17.27 2.67 16.63
C PRO A 38 -18.38 3.73 16.61
N ASP A 39 -19.34 3.45 15.73
CA ASP A 39 -20.79 3.70 15.78
C ASP A 39 -21.41 5.04 15.30
N LEU A 40 -22.27 4.83 14.29
CA LEU A 40 -23.61 5.41 14.05
C LEU A 40 -23.74 6.85 13.54
N ILE A 41 -23.91 7.04 12.22
CA ILE A 41 -24.94 7.93 11.58
C ILE A 41 -25.26 7.40 10.16
N PRO A 42 -26.55 7.34 9.72
CA PRO A 42 -26.95 6.82 8.42
C PRO A 42 -26.95 7.86 7.27
N SER A 43 -26.55 7.38 6.09
CA SER A 43 -26.91 7.77 4.71
C SER A 43 -27.30 9.22 4.36
N SER A 44 -26.54 9.83 3.45
CA SER A 44 -27.11 10.49 2.25
C SER A 44 -26.03 10.81 1.21
N THR A 45 -26.13 10.15 0.06
CA THR A 45 -25.90 10.66 -1.30
C THR A 45 -24.89 11.80 -1.52
N SER A 46 -23.76 11.47 -2.13
CA SER A 46 -23.32 12.19 -3.34
C SER A 46 -22.54 11.23 -4.24
N ASP A 47 -23.21 10.75 -5.28
CA ASP A 47 -22.52 10.24 -6.47
C ASP A 47 -21.56 11.33 -6.96
N TYR A 48 -20.25 11.07 -6.88
CA TYR A 48 -19.26 11.90 -7.57
C TYR A 48 -19.33 11.56 -9.06
N PRO A 49 -19.73 12.49 -9.94
CA PRO A 49 -19.77 12.26 -11.37
C PRO A 49 -18.34 12.40 -11.91
N GLY A 50 -17.56 11.32 -11.86
CA GLY A 50 -16.19 11.29 -12.38
C GLY A 50 -15.58 9.90 -12.59
N SER A 51 -16.21 8.83 -12.10
CA SER A 51 -15.62 7.49 -12.05
C SER A 51 -15.71 6.68 -13.36
N ASN A 52 -15.99 7.31 -14.50
CA ASN A 52 -16.12 6.61 -15.79
C ASN A 52 -14.81 6.54 -16.59
N GLY A 53 -13.72 7.11 -16.08
CA GLY A 53 -12.40 7.06 -16.71
C GLY A 53 -11.39 6.26 -15.89
N VAL A 54 -10.40 5.69 -16.57
CA VAL A 54 -9.17 5.10 -16.00
C VAL A 54 -8.28 6.22 -15.40
N HIS A 55 -8.84 7.06 -14.55
CA HIS A 55 -8.05 8.03 -13.80
C HIS A 55 -7.54 7.32 -12.55
N ALA A 56 -6.31 6.82 -12.62
CA ALA A 56 -5.54 6.50 -11.44
C ALA A 56 -5.22 7.83 -10.76
N ASN A 57 -6.07 8.30 -9.85
CA ASN A 57 -5.74 9.36 -8.90
C ASN A 57 -5.44 8.72 -7.53
N VAL A 58 -4.93 9.51 -6.59
CA VAL A 58 -4.54 9.01 -5.26
C VAL A 58 -5.71 8.28 -4.60
N TYR A 59 -6.93 8.82 -4.72
CA TYR A 59 -8.13 8.21 -4.16
C TYR A 59 -8.44 6.82 -4.75
N ASN A 60 -8.46 6.67 -6.08
CA ASN A 60 -8.77 5.39 -6.74
C ASN A 60 -7.69 4.33 -6.43
N THR A 61 -6.43 4.73 -6.35
CA THR A 61 -5.33 3.83 -5.96
C THR A 61 -5.53 3.33 -4.53
N LEU A 62 -5.83 4.22 -3.58
CA LEU A 62 -6.07 3.83 -2.19
C LEU A 62 -7.33 3.00 -2.01
N HIS A 63 -8.39 3.31 -2.75
CA HIS A 63 -9.63 2.52 -2.74
C HIS A 63 -9.38 1.08 -3.18
N ILE A 64 -8.61 0.88 -4.26
CA ILE A 64 -8.21 -0.45 -4.73
C ILE A 64 -7.38 -1.20 -3.67
N HIS A 65 -6.42 -0.53 -3.04
CA HIS A 65 -5.58 -1.15 -2.01
C HIS A 65 -6.35 -1.44 -0.72
N GLN A 66 -7.23 -0.54 -0.27
CA GLN A 66 -8.09 -0.77 0.89
C GLN A 66 -9.08 -1.91 0.64
N ASN A 67 -9.56 -2.10 -0.59
CA ASN A 67 -10.36 -3.27 -0.98
C ASN A 67 -9.63 -4.58 -0.71
N GLN A 68 -8.33 -4.59 -0.98
CA GLN A 68 -7.48 -5.77 -0.79
C GLN A 68 -7.06 -5.96 0.67
N LYS A 69 -7.08 -4.89 1.49
CA LYS A 69 -6.72 -4.93 2.91
C LYS A 69 -7.89 -5.20 3.87
N GLN A 70 -9.03 -4.51 3.71
CA GLN A 70 -10.15 -4.53 4.67
C GLN A 70 -11.02 -5.78 4.52
N GLU A 71 -11.24 -6.26 3.30
CA GLU A 71 -11.89 -7.54 3.07
C GLU A 71 -10.78 -8.60 3.09
N ARG A 72 -10.76 -9.42 4.15
CA ARG A 72 -9.84 -10.57 4.37
C ARG A 72 -9.60 -11.33 3.07
N VAL A 73 -8.55 -12.16 3.02
CA VAL A 73 -8.22 -13.28 2.07
C VAL A 73 -9.32 -13.75 1.07
N ILE A 74 -10.59 -13.67 1.47
CA ILE A 74 -11.86 -13.88 0.76
C ILE A 74 -12.02 -13.10 -0.56
N VAL A 75 -11.49 -11.87 -0.76
CA VAL A 75 -11.67 -11.17 -2.06
C VAL A 75 -10.49 -11.26 -3.03
N SER A 76 -9.27 -11.46 -2.53
CA SER A 76 -8.10 -11.69 -3.38
C SER A 76 -8.35 -12.91 -4.25
N GLU A 77 -7.96 -12.84 -5.52
CA GLU A 77 -8.16 -13.94 -6.49
C GLU A 77 -9.62 -14.27 -6.84
N THR A 78 -10.55 -13.36 -6.53
CA THR A 78 -11.97 -13.49 -6.93
C THR A 78 -12.36 -12.48 -8.01
N HIS A 79 -13.59 -12.53 -8.49
CA HIS A 79 -14.11 -11.51 -9.40
C HIS A 79 -14.23 -10.10 -8.77
N ALA A 80 -14.10 -9.99 -7.44
CA ALA A 80 -14.05 -8.73 -6.72
C ALA A 80 -12.64 -8.12 -6.67
N ASP A 81 -11.60 -8.89 -7.03
CA ASP A 81 -10.23 -8.42 -7.17
C ASP A 81 -10.05 -7.72 -8.54
N PRO A 82 -9.67 -6.43 -8.56
CA PRO A 82 -9.43 -5.69 -9.81
C PRO A 82 -8.40 -6.32 -10.73
N HIS A 83 -7.42 -7.04 -10.19
CA HIS A 83 -6.31 -7.65 -10.93
C HIS A 83 -6.17 -9.15 -10.64
N ASN A 84 -7.31 -9.82 -10.44
CA ASN A 84 -7.43 -11.26 -10.19
C ASN A 84 -6.45 -12.13 -11.02
N SER A 85 -5.48 -12.76 -10.35
CA SER A 85 -4.44 -13.56 -10.99
C SER A 85 -4.95 -14.90 -11.54
N HIS A 86 -6.11 -15.40 -11.10
CA HIS A 86 -6.76 -16.57 -11.72
C HIS A 86 -7.14 -16.34 -13.18
N ARG A 87 -7.25 -15.09 -13.64
CA ARG A 87 -7.48 -14.76 -15.05
C ARG A 87 -6.20 -14.82 -15.90
N GLY A 88 -5.08 -15.20 -15.30
CA GLY A 88 -3.80 -15.40 -15.97
C GLY A 88 -2.89 -14.18 -15.95
N PHE A 89 -1.61 -14.43 -16.27
CA PHE A 89 -0.53 -13.46 -16.19
C PHE A 89 -0.83 -12.14 -16.91
N PHE A 90 -1.28 -12.21 -18.17
CA PHE A 90 -1.52 -11.01 -18.96
C PHE A 90 -2.59 -10.12 -18.33
N PHE A 91 -3.66 -10.72 -17.80
CA PHE A 91 -4.73 -9.98 -17.15
C PHE A 91 -4.25 -9.28 -15.88
N SER A 92 -3.59 -9.98 -14.98
CA SER A 92 -3.12 -9.41 -13.70
C SER A 92 -1.97 -8.42 -13.88
N HIS A 93 -1.16 -8.57 -14.93
CA HIS A 93 -0.09 -7.63 -15.24
C HIS A 93 -0.63 -6.31 -15.81
N VAL A 94 -1.32 -6.35 -16.96
CA VAL A 94 -1.74 -5.11 -17.66
C VAL A 94 -3.15 -5.18 -18.25
N GLY A 95 -3.64 -6.37 -18.56
CA GLY A 95 -4.92 -6.56 -19.25
C GLY A 95 -6.12 -6.00 -18.48
N TRP A 96 -6.05 -5.92 -17.15
CA TRP A 96 -7.09 -5.30 -16.31
C TRP A 96 -7.31 -3.81 -16.61
N LEU A 97 -6.29 -3.08 -17.09
CA LEU A 97 -6.41 -1.68 -17.52
C LEU A 97 -7.07 -1.54 -18.89
N MET A 98 -7.05 -2.60 -19.69
CA MET A 98 -7.53 -2.60 -21.07
C MET A 98 -9.01 -2.97 -21.18
N MET A 99 -9.70 -3.19 -20.05
CA MET A 99 -11.09 -3.59 -20.04
C MET A 99 -11.88 -2.94 -18.90
N ARG A 100 -13.21 -3.02 -19.01
CA ARG A 100 -14.09 -2.58 -17.93
C ARG A 100 -13.94 -3.51 -16.72
N ARG A 101 -13.96 -2.91 -15.53
CA ARG A 101 -13.90 -3.64 -14.26
C ARG A 101 -15.12 -4.56 -14.12
N HIS A 102 -14.93 -5.73 -13.52
CA HIS A 102 -16.02 -6.66 -13.26
C HIS A 102 -17.03 -6.03 -12.27
N PRO A 103 -18.36 -6.23 -12.41
CA PRO A 103 -19.35 -5.60 -11.53
C PRO A 103 -19.14 -5.88 -10.03
N ALA A 104 -18.60 -7.06 -9.70
CA ALA A 104 -18.26 -7.41 -8.32
C ALA A 104 -17.23 -6.45 -7.70
N VAL A 105 -16.24 -5.96 -8.47
CA VAL A 105 -15.27 -4.95 -7.99
C VAL A 105 -16.00 -3.70 -7.50
N LYS A 106 -17.02 -3.23 -8.23
CA LYS A 106 -17.82 -2.06 -7.82
C LYS A 106 -18.67 -2.37 -6.58
N LYS A 107 -19.31 -3.55 -6.54
CA LYS A 107 -20.21 -3.97 -5.47
C LYS A 107 -19.51 -4.17 -4.11
N TYR A 108 -18.34 -4.80 -4.10
CA TYR A 108 -17.56 -5.00 -2.88
C TYR A 108 -16.77 -3.73 -2.55
N GLY A 109 -16.20 -3.08 -3.56
CA GLY A 109 -15.51 -1.80 -3.40
C GLY A 109 -16.37 -0.71 -2.74
N SER A 110 -17.67 -0.66 -3.01
CA SER A 110 -18.56 0.34 -2.39
C SER A 110 -18.84 0.12 -0.90
N LYS A 111 -18.45 -1.04 -0.34
CA LYS A 111 -18.65 -1.37 1.09
C LYS A 111 -17.47 -0.97 1.97
N ILE A 112 -16.34 -0.62 1.38
CA ILE A 112 -15.12 -0.22 2.07
C ILE A 112 -15.35 1.17 2.66
N ASP A 113 -15.03 1.33 3.94
CA ASP A 113 -14.99 2.64 4.53
C ASP A 113 -13.74 3.39 4.06
N MET A 114 -13.97 4.52 3.39
CA MET A 114 -12.96 5.43 2.86
C MET A 114 -12.96 6.77 3.60
N SER A 115 -13.67 6.87 4.73
CA SER A 115 -13.86 8.14 5.44
C SER A 115 -12.54 8.75 5.90
N ASP A 116 -11.59 7.93 6.34
CA ASP A 116 -10.22 8.31 6.70
C ASP A 116 -9.48 8.96 5.52
N VAL A 117 -9.54 8.33 4.34
CA VAL A 117 -8.90 8.81 3.11
C VAL A 117 -9.58 10.08 2.60
N LYS A 118 -10.92 10.13 2.61
CA LYS A 118 -11.69 11.27 2.13
C LYS A 118 -11.50 12.51 3.00
N ASN A 119 -11.32 12.34 4.30
CA ASN A 119 -11.20 13.45 5.25
C ASN A 119 -9.76 13.94 5.44
N ASP A 120 -8.76 13.28 4.83
CA ASP A 120 -7.37 13.72 4.91
C ASP A 120 -7.10 14.91 3.96
N PRO A 121 -6.73 16.10 4.47
CA PRO A 121 -6.51 17.29 3.65
C PRO A 121 -5.33 17.17 2.68
N VAL A 122 -4.30 16.37 3.01
CA VAL A 122 -3.17 16.08 2.10
C VAL A 122 -3.68 15.31 0.90
N ILE A 123 -4.47 14.27 1.15
CA ILE A 123 -5.00 13.41 0.09
C ILE A 123 -5.94 14.22 -0.80
N GLN A 124 -6.84 15.02 -0.20
CA GLN A 124 -7.72 15.91 -0.96
C GLN A 124 -6.94 16.88 -1.85
N PHE A 125 -5.83 17.44 -1.35
CA PHE A 125 -4.97 18.34 -2.13
C PHE A 125 -4.39 17.62 -3.35
N PHE A 126 -3.76 16.45 -3.16
CA PHE A 126 -3.18 15.72 -4.29
C PHE A 126 -4.21 15.14 -5.23
N ASP A 127 -5.38 14.77 -4.73
CA ASP A 127 -6.46 14.29 -5.58
C ASP A 127 -6.98 15.41 -6.48
N LYS A 128 -7.18 16.60 -5.91
CA LYS A 128 -7.62 17.81 -6.63
C LYS A 128 -6.62 18.26 -7.70
N TYR A 129 -5.32 18.20 -7.40
CA TYR A 129 -4.26 18.66 -8.31
C TYR A 129 -3.50 17.50 -8.98
N TYR A 130 -4.08 16.31 -9.01
CA TYR A 130 -3.38 15.09 -9.44
C TYR A 130 -2.78 15.22 -10.83
N THR A 131 -3.59 15.57 -11.83
CA THR A 131 -3.16 15.64 -13.23
C THR A 131 -1.98 16.59 -13.46
N PRO A 132 -2.02 17.87 -13.04
CA PRO A 132 -0.89 18.77 -13.25
C PRO A 132 0.35 18.35 -12.44
N ILE A 133 0.19 17.90 -11.20
CA ILE A 133 1.33 17.44 -10.37
C ILE A 133 1.98 16.20 -10.99
N MET A 134 1.18 15.22 -11.42
CA MET A 134 1.66 14.00 -12.05
C MET A 134 2.39 14.30 -13.36
N LEU A 135 1.80 15.10 -14.26
CA LEU A 135 2.46 15.43 -15.53
C LEU A 135 3.79 16.16 -15.30
N PHE A 136 3.81 17.10 -14.36
CA PHE A 136 5.01 17.83 -14.01
C PHE A 136 6.07 16.92 -13.39
N ALA A 137 5.74 16.19 -12.33
CA ALA A 137 6.69 15.38 -11.56
C ALA A 137 7.13 14.11 -12.30
N ALA A 138 6.27 13.50 -13.12
CA ALA A 138 6.59 12.26 -13.82
C ALA A 138 7.30 12.50 -15.16
N PHE A 139 7.01 13.61 -15.85
CA PHE A 139 7.52 13.87 -17.21
C PHE A 139 8.35 15.14 -17.32
N VAL A 140 7.82 16.30 -16.92
CA VAL A 140 8.48 17.59 -17.16
C VAL A 140 9.76 17.73 -16.33
N LEU A 141 9.66 17.61 -15.01
CA LEU A 141 10.78 17.78 -14.09
C LEU A 141 11.91 16.76 -14.36
N PRO A 142 11.65 15.45 -14.53
CA PRO A 142 12.69 14.48 -14.85
C PRO A 142 13.32 14.70 -16.24
N THR A 143 12.60 15.32 -17.18
CA THR A 143 13.18 15.68 -18.49
C THR A 143 14.09 16.90 -18.36
N MET A 144 13.71 17.87 -17.53
CA MET A 144 14.49 19.10 -17.32
C MET A 144 15.79 18.86 -16.57
N ILE A 145 15.81 17.99 -15.55
CA ILE A 145 17.01 17.77 -14.71
C ILE A 145 18.25 17.42 -15.56
N PRO A 146 18.23 16.43 -16.47
CA PRO A 146 19.39 16.11 -17.30
C PRO A 146 19.83 17.26 -18.20
N VAL A 147 18.87 17.99 -18.76
CA VAL A 147 19.13 19.09 -19.67
C VAL A 147 19.84 20.24 -18.95
N TYR A 148 19.38 20.61 -17.76
CA TYR A 148 19.93 21.76 -17.05
C TYR A 148 21.10 21.42 -16.11
N CYS A 149 21.14 20.23 -15.51
CA CYS A 149 22.16 19.87 -14.52
C CYS A 149 23.45 19.32 -15.14
N TRP A 150 23.38 18.68 -16.32
CA TRP A 150 24.56 18.12 -16.99
C TRP A 150 24.51 18.24 -18.52
N ASN A 151 23.73 19.20 -19.03
CA ASN A 151 23.69 19.61 -20.44
C ASN A 151 23.34 18.49 -21.45
N GLU A 152 22.43 17.59 -21.05
CA GLU A 152 21.90 16.55 -21.95
C GLU A 152 20.95 17.14 -23.01
N SER A 153 20.83 16.48 -24.16
CA SER A 153 19.85 16.83 -25.18
C SER A 153 18.42 16.58 -24.71
N TRP A 154 17.52 17.54 -24.99
CA TRP A 154 16.07 17.39 -24.79
C TRP A 154 15.51 16.07 -25.34
N SER A 155 16.00 15.67 -26.52
CA SER A 155 15.56 14.47 -27.24
C SER A 155 15.92 13.18 -26.48
N ILE A 156 17.14 13.12 -25.94
CA ILE A 156 17.64 11.97 -25.16
C ILE A 156 16.96 11.94 -23.80
N SER A 157 16.91 13.09 -23.12
CA SER A 157 16.26 13.21 -21.80
C SER A 157 14.80 12.77 -21.83
N PHE A 158 14.02 13.24 -22.81
CA PHE A 158 12.62 12.86 -22.93
C PHE A 158 12.44 11.36 -23.18
N ARG A 159 13.24 10.75 -24.07
CA ARG A 159 13.20 9.29 -24.31
C ARG A 159 13.55 8.50 -23.05
N ALA A 160 14.56 8.93 -22.31
CA ALA A 160 14.95 8.29 -21.04
C ALA A 160 13.80 8.31 -20.03
N VAL A 161 13.06 9.42 -19.95
CA VAL A 161 11.88 9.56 -19.08
C VAL A 161 10.74 8.62 -19.50
N ILE A 162 10.49 8.46 -20.80
CA ILE A 162 9.49 7.50 -21.30
C ILE A 162 9.90 6.06 -20.94
N ILE A 163 11.15 5.67 -21.18
CA ILE A 163 11.66 4.34 -20.83
C ILE A 163 11.55 4.11 -19.32
N ARG A 164 11.97 5.08 -18.51
CA ARG A 164 11.84 5.04 -17.04
C ARG A 164 10.39 4.82 -16.61
N TYR A 165 9.45 5.54 -17.22
CA TYR A 165 8.03 5.44 -16.88
C TYR A 165 7.45 4.06 -17.24
N VAL A 166 7.75 3.55 -18.45
CA VAL A 166 7.35 2.20 -18.86
C VAL A 166 7.95 1.13 -17.94
N TRP A 167 9.23 1.26 -17.59
CA TRP A 167 9.89 0.36 -16.65
C TRP A 167 9.20 0.35 -15.29
N LEU A 168 8.94 1.53 -14.72
CA LEU A 168 8.29 1.68 -13.42
C LEU A 168 6.88 1.06 -13.40
N LEU A 169 6.11 1.25 -14.47
CA LEU A 169 4.80 0.60 -14.61
C LEU A 169 4.92 -0.92 -14.61
N ASN A 170 5.82 -1.49 -15.41
CA ASN A 170 6.00 -2.95 -15.47
C ASN A 170 6.51 -3.52 -14.13
N ALA A 171 7.43 -2.82 -13.45
CA ALA A 171 7.89 -3.21 -12.12
C ALA A 171 6.70 -3.22 -11.12
N THR A 172 5.87 -2.18 -11.13
CA THR A 172 4.68 -2.11 -10.29
C THR A 172 3.68 -3.23 -10.60
N PHE A 173 3.39 -3.46 -11.89
CA PHE A 173 2.49 -4.51 -12.34
C PHE A 173 3.01 -5.92 -12.10
N ALA A 174 4.33 -6.08 -11.93
CA ALA A 174 4.92 -7.37 -11.56
C ALA A 174 4.54 -7.80 -10.14
N VAL A 175 4.17 -6.88 -9.25
CA VAL A 175 3.62 -7.23 -7.93
C VAL A 175 2.31 -8.01 -8.11
N ASN A 176 1.40 -7.52 -8.96
CA ASN A 176 0.10 -8.14 -9.20
C ASN A 176 0.18 -9.45 -10.01
N SER A 177 1.23 -9.61 -10.83
CA SER A 177 1.41 -10.80 -11.67
C SER A 177 2.48 -11.75 -11.11
N PHE A 178 3.75 -11.39 -11.22
CA PHE A 178 4.86 -12.25 -10.82
C PHE A 178 4.77 -12.66 -9.34
N ALA A 179 4.47 -11.72 -8.44
CA ALA A 179 4.38 -12.03 -7.01
C ALA A 179 3.13 -12.85 -6.62
N HIS A 180 2.16 -13.04 -7.52
CA HIS A 180 1.02 -13.95 -7.33
C HIS A 180 1.21 -15.31 -7.99
N MET A 181 2.24 -15.47 -8.82
CA MET A 181 2.42 -16.67 -9.66
C MET A 181 3.72 -17.42 -9.37
N PHE A 182 4.81 -16.72 -9.09
CA PHE A 182 6.16 -17.29 -9.04
C PHE A 182 6.88 -16.95 -7.73
N GLY A 183 7.15 -17.98 -6.93
CA GLY A 183 7.82 -17.87 -5.64
C GLY A 183 7.30 -18.90 -4.65
N ASN A 184 7.79 -18.86 -3.42
CA ASN A 184 7.34 -19.72 -2.32
C ASN A 184 6.27 -19.04 -1.45
N ARG A 185 5.63 -19.82 -0.57
CA ARG A 185 4.47 -19.42 0.24
C ARG A 185 4.67 -19.80 1.72
N PRO A 186 5.66 -19.21 2.39
CA PRO A 186 6.04 -19.59 3.75
C PRO A 186 4.96 -19.33 4.80
N TYR A 187 3.93 -18.53 4.52
CA TYR A 187 2.88 -18.17 5.49
C TYR A 187 1.50 -18.72 5.17
N ASN A 188 1.20 -18.98 3.89
CA ASN A 188 -0.09 -19.50 3.48
C ASN A 188 -0.02 -20.21 2.12
N LYS A 189 0.05 -21.53 2.14
CA LYS A 189 0.13 -22.36 0.93
C LYS A 189 -1.14 -22.39 0.08
N THR A 190 -2.29 -22.03 0.64
CA THR A 190 -3.58 -22.08 -0.06
C THR A 190 -3.88 -20.80 -0.84
N THR A 191 -3.11 -19.73 -0.64
CA THR A 191 -3.27 -18.46 -1.34
C THR A 191 -2.26 -18.30 -2.48
N LYS A 192 -2.56 -17.45 -3.47
CA LYS A 192 -1.67 -17.20 -4.61
C LYS A 192 -0.41 -16.35 -4.30
N PRO A 193 -0.46 -15.29 -3.48
CA PRO A 193 0.70 -14.45 -3.17
C PRO A 193 1.92 -15.23 -2.71
N THR A 194 3.07 -14.86 -3.24
CA THR A 194 4.36 -15.52 -3.07
C THR A 194 5.43 -14.53 -2.63
N GLU A 195 6.50 -15.04 -2.04
CA GLU A 195 7.72 -14.27 -1.88
C GLU A 195 8.56 -14.36 -3.15
N ASN A 196 8.99 -13.22 -3.68
CA ASN A 196 9.76 -13.14 -4.91
C ASN A 196 10.87 -12.08 -4.80
N SER A 197 12.12 -12.52 -4.70
CA SER A 197 13.30 -11.64 -4.55
C SER A 197 13.53 -10.72 -5.74
N THR A 198 13.24 -11.20 -6.95
CA THR A 198 13.37 -10.42 -8.18
C THR A 198 12.37 -9.27 -8.19
N VAL A 199 11.12 -9.56 -7.80
CA VAL A 199 10.11 -8.51 -7.63
C VAL A 199 10.56 -7.54 -6.54
N ALA A 200 10.98 -8.02 -5.37
CA ALA A 200 11.43 -7.16 -4.26
C ALA A 200 12.54 -6.18 -4.69
N PHE A 201 13.52 -6.65 -5.48
CA PHE A 201 14.60 -5.82 -5.99
C PHE A 201 14.07 -4.69 -6.91
N PHE A 202 13.22 -5.02 -7.88
CA PHE A 202 12.71 -4.02 -8.83
C PHE A 202 11.63 -3.10 -8.26
N THR A 203 10.95 -3.51 -7.18
CA THR A 203 9.86 -2.76 -6.56
C THR A 203 10.24 -2.16 -5.21
N LEU A 204 11.52 -2.18 -4.86
CA LEU A 204 12.03 -1.57 -3.62
C LEU A 204 11.36 -2.13 -2.35
N GLY A 205 11.04 -3.42 -2.39
CA GLY A 205 10.60 -4.21 -1.24
C GLY A 205 9.15 -4.64 -1.20
N GLU A 206 8.44 -4.62 -2.33
CA GLU A 206 7.07 -5.14 -2.43
C GLU A 206 7.00 -6.64 -2.81
N GLY A 207 8.15 -7.32 -2.87
CA GLY A 207 8.23 -8.74 -3.24
C GLY A 207 7.97 -9.74 -2.12
N TRP A 208 7.85 -9.29 -0.86
CA TRP A 208 7.39 -10.13 0.27
C TRP A 208 5.86 -10.25 0.28
N HIS A 209 5.30 -10.68 -0.86
CA HIS A 209 3.87 -10.56 -1.09
C HIS A 209 3.06 -11.60 -0.32
N SER A 210 3.63 -12.79 -0.06
CA SER A 210 3.01 -13.79 0.81
C SER A 210 2.88 -13.28 2.25
N TYR A 211 3.94 -12.63 2.77
CA TYR A 211 3.93 -11.97 4.06
C TYR A 211 2.92 -10.84 4.09
N HIS A 212 2.96 -9.94 3.12
CA HIS A 212 2.10 -8.77 3.05
C HIS A 212 0.61 -9.14 3.06
N HIS A 213 0.22 -10.15 2.27
CA HIS A 213 -1.17 -10.63 2.25
C HIS A 213 -1.59 -11.35 3.54
N THR A 214 -0.64 -11.94 4.26
CA THR A 214 -0.90 -12.59 5.54
C THR A 214 -0.99 -11.58 6.69
N PHE A 215 -0.17 -10.54 6.65
CA PHE A 215 -0.03 -9.52 7.69
C PHE A 215 -0.11 -8.09 7.11
N PRO A 216 -1.26 -7.69 6.55
CA PRO A 216 -1.38 -6.42 5.82
C PRO A 216 -1.23 -5.15 6.68
N TRP A 217 -1.28 -5.30 8.01
CA TRP A 217 -1.09 -4.22 8.98
C TRP A 217 0.36 -4.03 9.42
N ASP A 218 1.29 -4.92 9.04
CA ASP A 218 2.70 -4.73 9.35
C ASP A 218 3.29 -3.62 8.47
N TYR A 219 3.83 -2.57 9.08
CA TYR A 219 4.38 -1.42 8.34
C TYR A 219 5.56 -1.80 7.43
N LYS A 220 6.29 -2.87 7.78
CA LYS A 220 7.45 -3.36 7.02
C LYS A 220 7.01 -4.09 5.75
N ALA A 221 5.81 -4.65 5.75
CA ALA A 221 5.27 -5.54 4.71
C ALA A 221 6.22 -6.69 4.34
N ALA A 222 7.11 -7.07 5.25
CA ALA A 222 8.13 -8.09 5.05
C ALA A 222 8.57 -8.66 6.41
N GLU A 223 8.85 -9.97 6.44
CA GLU A 223 9.57 -10.56 7.56
C GLU A 223 11.06 -10.19 7.43
N LEU A 224 11.50 -9.14 8.14
CA LEU A 224 12.87 -8.65 7.98
C LEU A 224 13.90 -9.53 8.70
N GLY A 225 14.85 -10.07 7.91
CA GLY A 225 16.23 -10.40 8.28
C GLY A 225 17.29 -9.63 7.46
N ALA A 226 16.91 -8.99 6.34
CA ALA A 226 17.82 -8.28 5.43
C ALA A 226 17.21 -6.97 4.87
N TYR A 227 17.61 -5.81 5.40
CA TYR A 227 17.14 -4.49 4.95
C TYR A 227 17.47 -4.13 3.49
N GLY A 228 18.44 -4.82 2.87
CA GLY A 228 18.95 -4.49 1.53
C GLY A 228 17.92 -4.63 0.40
N LEU A 229 16.86 -5.43 0.59
CA LEU A 229 15.79 -5.59 -0.40
C LEU A 229 14.51 -4.82 -0.01
N ASN A 230 14.51 -4.09 1.11
CA ASN A 230 13.36 -3.31 1.58
C ASN A 230 13.77 -1.87 1.97
N PRO A 231 14.28 -1.06 1.02
CA PRO A 231 14.66 0.32 1.28
C PRO A 231 13.47 1.18 1.73
N THR A 232 12.23 0.80 1.38
CA THR A 232 11.01 1.47 1.87
C THR A 232 10.91 1.40 3.39
N THR A 233 11.19 0.26 4.00
CA THR A 233 11.19 0.15 5.46
C THR A 233 12.34 0.94 6.09
N ALA A 234 13.53 0.93 5.47
CA ALA A 234 14.65 1.73 5.94
C ALA A 234 14.29 3.23 5.96
N PHE A 235 13.62 3.72 4.92
CA PHE A 235 13.13 5.09 4.86
C PHE A 235 12.16 5.42 6.00
N ILE A 236 11.15 4.55 6.24
CA ILE A 236 10.19 4.74 7.34
C ILE A 236 10.90 4.73 8.70
N ASP A 237 11.86 3.83 8.91
CA ASP A 237 12.64 3.74 10.14
C ASP A 237 13.47 5.03 10.37
N ILE A 238 14.04 5.62 9.30
CA ILE A 238 14.74 6.91 9.36
C ILE A 238 13.75 8.04 9.71
N MET A 239 12.58 8.09 9.06
CA MET A 239 11.54 9.09 9.37
C MET A 239 11.07 8.95 10.82
N SER A 240 10.95 7.72 11.33
CA SER A 240 10.60 7.42 12.71
C SER A 240 11.66 7.91 13.69
N TRP A 241 12.93 7.76 13.34
CA TRP A 241 14.03 8.29 14.15
C TRP A 241 14.00 9.81 14.28
N PHE A 242 13.56 10.52 13.23
CA PHE A 242 13.32 11.96 13.28
C PHE A 242 11.97 12.37 13.90
N GLY A 243 11.15 11.41 14.36
CA GLY A 243 9.82 11.67 14.91
C GLY A 243 8.76 12.06 13.87
N LEU A 244 9.07 11.91 12.57
CA LEU A 244 8.16 12.18 11.45
C LEU A 244 7.21 11.02 11.17
N ALA A 245 7.57 9.81 11.64
CA ALA A 245 6.71 8.64 11.63
C ALA A 245 6.59 8.05 13.04
N TYR A 246 5.41 7.58 13.42
CA TYR A 246 5.15 7.00 14.73
C TYR A 246 3.99 6.01 14.65
N ASP A 247 3.69 5.31 15.75
CA ASP A 247 2.66 4.26 15.81
C ASP A 247 2.85 3.15 14.74
N LEU A 248 4.11 2.74 14.55
CA LEU A 248 4.47 1.72 13.58
C LEU A 248 4.05 0.33 14.06
N LYS A 249 2.98 -0.20 13.44
CA LYS A 249 2.45 -1.54 13.74
C LYS A 249 3.36 -2.64 13.20
N LYS A 250 3.85 -3.51 14.08
CA LYS A 250 4.68 -4.67 13.73
C LYS A 250 4.07 -5.95 14.29
N VAL A 251 4.10 -7.02 13.53
CA VAL A 251 3.58 -8.33 13.93
C VAL A 251 4.53 -8.97 14.94
N ASN A 252 3.96 -9.61 15.96
CA ASN A 252 4.73 -10.42 16.92
C ASN A 252 5.39 -11.62 16.20
N LYS A 253 6.69 -11.84 16.43
CA LYS A 253 7.45 -12.97 15.89
C LYS A 253 6.80 -14.32 16.17
N GLU A 254 6.28 -14.53 17.38
CA GLU A 254 5.63 -15.80 17.75
C GLU A 254 4.39 -16.08 16.90
N LEU A 255 3.66 -15.02 16.50
CA LEU A 255 2.51 -15.15 15.62
C LEU A 255 2.95 -15.50 14.19
N VAL A 256 4.03 -14.88 13.71
CA VAL A 256 4.61 -15.18 12.39
C VAL A 256 5.05 -16.65 12.32
N GLU A 257 5.82 -17.11 13.31
CA GLU A 257 6.28 -18.51 13.40
C GLU A 257 5.11 -19.49 13.46
N ARG A 258 4.10 -19.22 14.31
CA ARG A 258 2.91 -20.07 14.43
C ARG A 258 2.15 -20.17 13.11
N ILE A 259 1.97 -19.06 12.39
CA ILE A 259 1.28 -19.07 11.09
C ILE A 259 2.13 -19.79 10.04
N SER A 260 3.43 -19.52 9.98
CA SER A 260 4.32 -20.22 9.03
C SER A 260 4.28 -21.73 9.23
N ARG A 261 4.36 -22.22 10.47
CA ARG A 261 4.26 -23.67 10.76
C ARG A 261 2.89 -24.27 10.44
N SER A 262 1.81 -23.55 10.74
CA SER A 262 0.45 -24.10 10.61
C SER A 262 -0.12 -24.00 9.19
N LYS A 263 0.24 -22.97 8.44
CA LYS A 263 -0.36 -22.64 7.13
C LYS A 263 0.65 -22.51 5.99
N GLY A 264 1.93 -22.37 6.29
CA GLY A 264 2.99 -22.29 5.29
C GLY A 264 3.13 -23.56 4.45
N ASP A 265 3.87 -23.44 3.37
CA ASP A 265 4.25 -24.53 2.47
C ASP A 265 5.48 -25.32 2.95
N GLY A 266 5.98 -25.05 4.17
CA GLY A 266 7.17 -25.68 4.74
C GLY A 266 8.49 -25.06 4.26
N THR A 267 8.43 -23.98 3.48
CA THR A 267 9.60 -23.18 3.15
C THR A 267 9.74 -22.01 4.12
N ASP A 268 10.96 -21.51 4.28
CA ASP A 268 11.21 -20.25 4.97
C ASP A 268 11.03 -19.06 4.02
N SER A 269 10.75 -17.88 4.57
CA SER A 269 10.91 -16.66 3.76
C SER A 269 12.37 -16.55 3.34
N TYR A 270 12.61 -16.35 2.04
CA TYR A 270 13.95 -16.32 1.45
C TYR A 270 14.94 -15.42 2.21
N TRP A 271 14.44 -14.38 2.88
CA TRP A 271 15.22 -13.36 3.59
C TRP A 271 14.68 -13.06 4.99
N GLY A 272 13.77 -13.89 5.48
CA GLY A 272 13.17 -13.80 6.82
C GLY A 272 13.94 -14.65 7.83
N ASN A 273 13.37 -14.82 9.01
CA ASN A 273 13.94 -15.73 10.00
C ASN A 273 13.75 -17.17 9.51
N LYS A 274 14.70 -18.05 9.83
CA LYS A 274 14.52 -19.49 9.61
C LYS A 274 13.50 -20.00 10.63
N HIS A 275 12.44 -20.64 10.15
CA HIS A 275 11.43 -21.25 10.99
C HIS A 275 11.83 -22.71 11.24
N SER A 276 11.77 -23.16 12.49
CA SER A 276 11.93 -24.58 12.77
C SER A 276 10.71 -25.34 12.25
N HIS A 277 10.89 -26.11 11.18
CA HIS A 277 9.91 -27.05 10.65
C HIS A 277 10.23 -28.43 11.25
N TYR A 278 9.42 -28.88 12.21
CA TYR A 278 9.52 -30.21 12.83
C TYR A 278 8.21 -30.95 12.64
#